data_AF-A0AAV4FFA3-F1
#
_entry.id   AF-A0AAV4FFA3-F1
#
_cell.length_a   1.000
_cell.length_b   1.000
_cell.length_c   1.000
_cell.angle_alpha   90.00
_cell.angle_beta   90.00
_cell.angle_gamma   90.00
#
_symmetry.space_group_name_H-M   'P 1'
#
loop_
_entity.id
_entity.type
_entity.pdbx_description
1 polymer ?
#
loop_
_entity_poly.entity_id
_entity_poly.type
_entity_poly.pdbx_seq_one_letter_code
_entity_poly.pdbx_strand_id
1 'polypeptide(L)'
;MQTVFSSALAVLCLGVANAVYLSGPCPSIVSQPTLDASRYVGKWYELKRFPNTNQEDLSCTSAQYTLASDGTVIVRNQGFFSNGTMDSIEGTAQVVDASSPAELSVDFGFGWPSNVPNYYILDTDYDNYSLVYSCSEMFGVSVEFAWILTRERNANLDVSALEQTLTDAGVDVANFETVDQQNCSDD
;
A
#
# COMPACT_ATOMS: atom_id res chain seq x y z
N MET A 1 -24.80 -7.03 54.57
CA MET A 1 -24.39 -5.65 54.21
C MET A 1 -22.87 -5.65 54.30
N GLN A 2 -22.10 -5.84 53.24
CA GLN A 2 -21.93 -4.99 52.06
C GLN A 2 -21.38 -5.87 50.91
N THR A 3 -22.02 -5.88 49.75
CA THR A 3 -21.51 -6.49 48.53
C THR A 3 -20.64 -5.45 47.81
N VAL A 4 -19.34 -5.68 47.74
CA VAL A 4 -18.41 -4.82 46.99
C VAL A 4 -18.47 -5.25 45.52
N PHE A 5 -19.11 -4.45 44.67
CA PHE A 5 -19.00 -4.61 43.22
C PHE A 5 -17.66 -4.00 42.79
N SER A 6 -16.67 -4.86 42.55
CA SER A 6 -15.41 -4.45 41.93
C SER A 6 -15.65 -4.35 40.42
N SER A 7 -15.91 -3.14 39.94
CA SER A 7 -15.97 -2.84 38.51
C SER A 7 -14.55 -2.89 37.95
N ALA A 8 -14.16 -4.06 37.43
CA ALA A 8 -12.97 -4.15 36.59
C ALA A 8 -13.28 -3.39 35.29
N LEU A 9 -12.71 -2.18 35.13
CA LEU A 9 -12.58 -1.55 33.82
C LEU A 9 -11.76 -2.52 32.96
N ALA A 10 -12.43 -3.19 32.03
CA ALA A 10 -11.74 -3.83 30.92
C ALA A 10 -11.10 -2.70 30.09
N VAL A 11 -9.82 -2.42 30.36
CA VAL A 11 -8.98 -1.69 29.41
C VAL A 11 -8.87 -2.61 28.20
N LEU A 12 -9.73 -2.37 27.22
CA LEU A 12 -9.56 -2.92 25.89
C LEU A 12 -8.27 -2.29 25.37
N CYS A 13 -7.14 -2.98 25.57
CA CYS A 13 -5.95 -2.74 24.76
C CYS A 13 -6.35 -3.07 23.33
N LEU A 14 -6.93 -2.10 22.64
CA LEU A 14 -6.90 -2.06 21.18
C LEU A 14 -5.41 -2.08 20.86
N GLY A 15 -4.89 -3.25 20.48
CA GLY A 15 -3.57 -3.32 19.89
C GLY A 15 -3.56 -2.27 18.78
N VAL A 16 -2.66 -1.30 18.88
CA VAL A 16 -2.48 -0.33 17.80
C VAL A 16 -2.03 -1.16 16.61
N ALA A 17 -2.91 -1.26 15.60
CA ALA A 17 -2.50 -1.82 14.33
C ALA A 17 -1.33 -0.95 13.81
N ASN A 18 -0.27 -1.59 13.32
CA ASN A 18 0.88 -0.91 12.76
C ASN A 18 0.46 -0.25 11.44
N ALA A 19 0.06 1.01 11.52
CA ALA A 19 -0.36 1.85 10.40
C ALA A 19 -0.12 3.33 10.71
N VAL A 20 -0.12 4.17 9.68
CA VAL A 20 -0.02 5.63 9.83
C VAL A 20 -1.42 6.21 9.95
N TYR A 21 -1.68 6.92 11.05
CA TYR A 21 -2.99 7.51 11.34
C TYR A 21 -2.94 9.03 11.31
N LEU A 22 -3.96 9.64 10.72
CA LEU A 22 -4.17 11.09 10.76
C LEU A 22 -5.35 11.47 11.65
N SER A 23 -5.17 12.57 12.38
CA SER A 23 -6.25 13.28 13.09
C SER A 23 -6.95 14.25 12.14
N GLY A 24 -7.51 13.76 11.03
CA GLY A 24 -8.10 14.57 9.98
C GLY A 24 -8.44 13.79 8.71
N PRO A 25 -9.00 14.45 7.69
CA PRO A 25 -9.30 13.82 6.40
C PRO A 25 -8.01 13.47 5.66
N CYS A 26 -8.13 12.59 4.67
CA CYS A 26 -7.06 12.31 3.72
C CYS A 26 -6.58 13.60 3.02
N PRO A 27 -5.27 13.77 2.80
CA PRO A 27 -4.73 14.87 2.01
C PRO A 27 -5.22 14.77 0.57
N SER A 28 -5.36 15.92 -0.08
CA SER A 28 -5.63 15.98 -1.51
C SER A 28 -4.33 15.72 -2.26
N ILE A 29 -4.25 14.57 -2.91
CA ILE A 29 -3.12 14.17 -3.73
C ILE A 29 -3.51 14.12 -5.20
N VAL A 30 -2.57 14.49 -6.07
CA VAL A 30 -2.73 14.43 -7.52
C VAL A 30 -2.09 13.14 -8.02
N SER A 31 -2.90 12.30 -8.66
CA SER A 31 -2.44 11.09 -9.34
C SER A 31 -1.84 11.42 -10.71
N GLN A 32 -1.07 10.48 -11.27
CA GLN A 32 -0.52 10.64 -12.61
C GLN A 32 -1.66 10.80 -13.64
N PRO A 33 -1.63 11.81 -14.54
CA PRO A 33 -2.77 12.13 -15.40
C PRO A 33 -3.11 11.04 -16.42
N THR A 34 -2.17 10.16 -16.71
CA THR A 34 -2.32 9.05 -17.67
C THR A 34 -1.64 7.81 -17.15
N LEU A 35 -2.23 6.64 -17.39
CA LEU A 35 -1.64 5.35 -17.04
C LEU A 35 -1.71 4.41 -18.24
N ASP A 36 -0.54 3.95 -18.71
CA ASP A 36 -0.46 2.82 -19.62
C ASP A 36 -0.40 1.51 -18.84
N ALA A 37 -1.55 0.87 -18.65
CA ALA A 37 -1.66 -0.39 -17.92
C ALA A 37 -0.77 -1.49 -18.52
N SER A 38 -0.58 -1.51 -19.85
CA SER A 38 0.21 -2.54 -20.52
C SER A 38 1.71 -2.44 -20.20
N ARG A 39 2.19 -1.22 -19.93
CA ARG A 39 3.55 -0.97 -19.44
C ARG A 39 3.66 -1.12 -17.93
N TYR A 40 2.58 -0.90 -17.19
CA TYR A 40 2.58 -0.99 -15.73
C TYR A 40 2.54 -2.43 -15.21
N VAL A 41 1.88 -3.35 -15.91
CA VAL A 41 1.80 -4.76 -15.49
C VAL A 41 3.18 -5.43 -15.42
N GLY A 42 3.23 -6.62 -14.82
CA GLY A 42 4.47 -7.32 -14.51
C GLY A 42 4.80 -7.26 -13.02
N LYS A 43 6.04 -7.62 -12.69
CA LYS A 43 6.52 -7.68 -11.32
C LYS A 43 7.06 -6.33 -10.87
N TRP A 44 6.79 -6.01 -9.60
CA TRP A 44 7.33 -4.87 -8.86
C TRP A 44 7.80 -5.35 -7.49
N TYR A 45 8.87 -4.76 -6.98
CA TYR A 45 9.43 -5.00 -5.66
C TYR A 45 9.19 -3.77 -4.77
N GLU A 46 8.78 -3.98 -3.53
CA GLU A 46 8.66 -2.87 -2.59
C GLU A 46 10.05 -2.45 -2.12
N LEU A 47 10.46 -1.23 -2.45
CA LEU A 47 11.70 -0.63 -1.95
C LEU A 47 11.46 0.02 -0.58
N LYS A 48 10.39 0.80 -0.48
CA LYS A 48 9.93 1.42 0.76
C LYS A 48 8.41 1.32 0.88
N ARG A 49 7.91 1.30 2.11
CA ARG A 49 6.47 1.37 2.38
C ARG A 49 6.19 2.12 3.68
N PHE A 50 4.94 2.53 3.89
CA PHE A 50 4.46 2.87 5.23
C PHE A 50 4.12 1.60 6.01
N PRO A 51 4.19 1.64 7.35
CA PRO A 51 3.74 0.54 8.20
C PRO A 51 2.36 0.04 7.81
N ASN A 52 2.23 -1.27 7.68
CA ASN A 52 0.99 -1.96 7.37
C ASN A 52 0.94 -3.26 8.14
N THR A 53 -0.01 -3.41 9.05
CA THR A 53 -0.21 -4.62 9.87
C THR A 53 -0.25 -5.90 9.05
N ASN A 54 -0.77 -5.87 7.81
CA ASN A 54 -0.86 -7.04 6.95
C ASN A 54 0.49 -7.42 6.30
N GLN A 55 1.51 -6.56 6.44
CA GLN A 55 2.84 -6.77 5.87
C GLN A 55 3.95 -6.72 6.93
N GLU A 56 3.57 -6.62 8.21
CA GLU A 56 4.49 -6.57 9.34
C GLU A 56 5.45 -7.77 9.32
N ASP A 57 6.73 -7.52 9.59
CA ASP A 57 7.82 -8.51 9.57
C ASP A 57 8.06 -9.24 8.22
N LEU A 58 7.39 -8.85 7.14
CA LEU A 58 7.65 -9.41 5.81
C LEU A 58 8.86 -8.73 5.14
N SER A 59 9.79 -9.57 4.68
CA SER A 59 10.86 -9.21 3.76
C SER A 59 10.59 -9.77 2.36
N CYS A 60 11.45 -9.42 1.40
CA CYS A 60 11.42 -9.93 0.03
C CYS A 60 10.09 -9.66 -0.70
N THR A 61 9.36 -8.62 -0.30
CA THR A 61 7.99 -8.39 -0.77
C THR A 61 7.96 -7.96 -2.23
N SER A 62 6.97 -8.47 -2.94
CA SER A 62 6.74 -8.13 -4.35
C SER A 62 5.26 -8.20 -4.70
N ALA A 63 4.90 -7.45 -5.74
CA ALA A 63 3.59 -7.42 -6.34
C ALA A 63 3.68 -7.83 -7.80
N GLN A 64 2.95 -8.88 -8.19
CA GLN A 64 2.79 -9.29 -9.57
C GLN A 64 1.43 -8.82 -10.09
N TYR A 65 1.46 -7.96 -11.10
CA TYR A 65 0.26 -7.46 -11.78
C TYR A 65 0.08 -8.18 -13.10
N THR A 66 -1.13 -8.70 -13.34
CA THR A 66 -1.46 -9.44 -14.57
C THR A 66 -2.73 -8.88 -15.19
N LEU A 67 -2.67 -8.44 -16.45
CA LEU A 67 -3.84 -7.91 -17.14
C LEU A 67 -4.73 -9.05 -17.64
N ALA A 68 -5.98 -9.08 -17.20
CA ALA A 68 -7.00 -10.01 -17.67
C ALA A 68 -7.67 -9.52 -18.98
N SER A 69 -8.39 -10.41 -19.65
CA SER A 69 -9.02 -10.13 -20.95
C SER A 69 -10.15 -9.09 -20.89
N ASP A 70 -10.75 -8.89 -19.73
CA ASP A 70 -11.82 -7.92 -19.47
C ASP A 70 -11.29 -6.55 -19.03
N GLY A 71 -9.96 -6.38 -18.93
CA GLY A 71 -9.31 -5.15 -18.52
C GLY A 71 -9.09 -5.04 -17.00
N THR A 72 -9.57 -5.99 -16.20
CA THR A 72 -9.21 -6.07 -14.78
C THR A 72 -7.74 -6.48 -14.63
N VAL A 73 -7.05 -5.96 -13.62
CA VAL A 73 -5.69 -6.36 -13.27
C VAL A 73 -5.76 -7.28 -12.05
N ILE A 74 -5.23 -8.49 -12.17
CA ILE A 74 -5.02 -9.40 -11.04
C ILE A 74 -3.75 -8.95 -10.31
N VAL A 75 -3.85 -8.76 -9.00
CA VAL A 75 -2.74 -8.34 -8.13
C VAL A 75 -2.41 -9.47 -7.20
N ARG A 76 -1.17 -9.97 -7.25
CA ARG A 76 -0.67 -10.98 -6.32
C ARG A 76 0.50 -10.40 -5.54
N ASN A 77 0.30 -10.19 -4.25
CA ASN A 77 1.36 -9.79 -3.33
C ASN A 77 1.93 -11.02 -2.64
N GLN A 78 3.23 -11.04 -2.41
CA GLN A 78 3.88 -12.05 -1.59
C GLN A 78 5.07 -11.47 -0.83
N GLY A 79 5.45 -12.12 0.27
CA GLY A 79 6.64 -11.82 1.06
C GLY A 79 7.00 -13.01 1.95
N PHE A 80 8.05 -12.86 2.76
CA PHE A 80 8.53 -13.92 3.62
C PHE A 80 8.77 -13.42 5.04
N PHE A 81 8.37 -14.21 6.02
CA PHE A 81 8.76 -14.01 7.41
C PHE A 81 10.22 -14.45 7.63
N SER A 82 10.83 -13.99 8.72
CA SER A 82 12.20 -14.34 9.11
C SER A 82 12.46 -15.85 9.28
N ASN A 83 11.42 -16.64 9.53
CA ASN A 83 11.50 -18.10 9.61
C ASN A 83 11.45 -18.80 8.23
N GLY A 84 11.39 -18.05 7.14
CA GLY A 84 11.28 -18.54 5.76
C GLY A 84 9.87 -18.90 5.31
N THR A 85 8.85 -18.67 6.14
CA THR A 85 7.45 -18.91 5.76
C THR A 85 7.00 -17.82 4.78
N MET A 86 6.51 -18.22 3.62
CA MET A 86 5.93 -17.31 2.64
C MET A 86 4.51 -16.90 3.08
N ASP A 87 4.20 -15.62 2.93
CA ASP A 87 2.85 -15.10 2.98
C ASP A 87 2.46 -14.52 1.62
N SER A 88 1.18 -14.64 1.25
CA SER A 88 0.69 -14.15 -0.05
C SER A 88 -0.79 -13.85 -0.03
N ILE A 89 -1.19 -12.82 -0.77
CA ILE A 89 -2.58 -12.44 -0.97
C ILE A 89 -2.82 -12.08 -2.44
N GLU A 90 -4.00 -12.45 -2.95
CA GLU A 90 -4.42 -12.17 -4.31
C GLU A 90 -5.69 -11.32 -4.31
N GLY A 91 -5.78 -10.40 -5.26
CA GLY A 91 -6.89 -9.47 -5.40
C GLY A 91 -7.01 -8.96 -6.82
N THR A 92 -7.88 -7.98 -7.00
CA THR A 92 -8.13 -7.33 -8.28
C THR A 92 -7.98 -5.83 -8.17
N ALA A 93 -7.58 -5.20 -9.27
CA ALA A 93 -7.51 -3.77 -9.44
C ALA A 93 -8.25 -3.37 -10.72
N GLN A 94 -8.96 -2.26 -10.66
CA GLN A 94 -9.68 -1.70 -11.80
C GLN A 94 -9.65 -0.18 -11.80
N VAL A 95 -9.61 0.42 -12.99
CA VAL A 95 -9.74 1.87 -13.16
C VAL A 95 -11.16 2.29 -12.79
N VAL A 96 -11.28 3.29 -11.92
CA VAL A 96 -12.60 3.79 -11.46
C VAL A 96 -13.21 4.76 -12.47
N ASP A 97 -12.41 5.70 -12.97
CA ASP A 97 -12.81 6.70 -13.96
C ASP A 97 -11.78 6.77 -15.09
N ALA A 98 -12.23 6.64 -16.34
CA ALA A 98 -11.35 6.70 -17.51
C ALA A 98 -10.65 8.07 -17.69
N SER A 99 -11.19 9.13 -17.09
CA SER A 99 -10.55 10.46 -17.05
C SER A 99 -9.45 10.59 -16.00
N SER A 100 -9.39 9.66 -15.03
CA SER A 100 -8.36 9.55 -13.99
C SER A 100 -7.80 8.12 -13.93
N PRO A 101 -7.10 7.65 -14.98
CA PRO A 101 -6.74 6.23 -15.13
C PRO A 101 -5.71 5.71 -14.11
N ALA A 102 -5.07 6.60 -13.35
CA ALA A 102 -4.14 6.26 -12.27
C ALA A 102 -4.83 6.13 -10.89
N GLU A 103 -6.15 6.26 -10.84
CA GLU A 103 -6.97 6.09 -9.65
C GLU A 103 -7.73 4.76 -9.74
N LEU A 104 -7.25 3.79 -8.98
CA LEU A 104 -7.73 2.42 -9.02
C LEU A 104 -8.53 2.09 -7.76
N SER A 105 -9.50 1.20 -7.95
CA SER A 105 -10.12 0.45 -6.88
C SER A 105 -9.45 -0.91 -6.82
N VAL A 106 -8.84 -1.23 -5.67
CA VAL A 106 -8.16 -2.48 -5.38
C VAL A 106 -8.89 -3.21 -4.27
N ASP A 107 -9.25 -4.47 -4.52
CA ASP A 107 -9.90 -5.35 -3.54
C ASP A 107 -9.17 -6.70 -3.44
N PHE A 108 -8.85 -7.10 -2.21
CA PHE A 108 -8.25 -8.40 -1.89
C PHE A 108 -9.30 -9.40 -1.39
N GLY A 109 -10.55 -9.28 -1.86
CA GLY A 109 -11.67 -10.13 -1.45
C GLY A 109 -12.36 -9.68 -0.16
N PHE A 110 -12.16 -8.43 0.25
CA PHE A 110 -12.80 -7.83 1.43
C PHE A 110 -14.03 -6.98 1.05
N GLY A 111 -14.36 -6.89 -0.24
CA GLY A 111 -15.57 -6.24 -0.73
C GLY A 111 -15.43 -4.72 -0.82
N TRP A 112 -14.22 -4.21 -1.12
CA TRP A 112 -14.04 -2.80 -1.38
C TRP A 112 -14.90 -2.35 -2.58
N PRO A 113 -15.62 -1.21 -2.52
CA PRO A 113 -16.46 -0.76 -3.61
C PRO A 113 -15.64 -0.49 -4.88
N SER A 114 -16.04 -1.15 -5.97
CA SER A 114 -15.32 -1.11 -7.25
C SER A 114 -15.35 0.27 -7.94
N ASN A 115 -16.23 1.16 -7.48
CA ASN A 115 -16.41 2.53 -7.95
C ASN A 115 -15.82 3.60 -7.01
N VAL A 116 -15.06 3.21 -5.99
CA VAL A 116 -14.40 4.13 -5.05
C VAL A 116 -12.89 3.88 -5.10
N PRO A 117 -12.08 4.88 -5.50
CA PRO A 117 -10.64 4.70 -5.59
C PRO A 117 -10.02 4.61 -4.19
N ASN A 118 -9.09 3.68 -4.03
CA ASN A 118 -8.28 3.51 -2.83
C ASN A 118 -6.80 3.30 -3.13
N TYR A 119 -6.40 3.32 -4.41
CA TYR A 119 -5.04 3.09 -4.83
C TYR A 119 -4.68 4.10 -5.92
N TYR A 120 -3.74 4.99 -5.62
CA TYR A 120 -3.40 6.14 -6.44
C TYR A 120 -1.95 5.99 -6.89
N ILE A 121 -1.73 5.82 -8.20
CA ILE A 121 -0.38 5.88 -8.78
C ILE A 121 -0.05 7.36 -8.99
N LEU A 122 0.89 7.87 -8.20
CA LEU A 122 1.21 9.30 -8.20
C LEU A 122 2.21 9.66 -9.27
N ASP A 123 3.23 8.81 -9.43
CA ASP A 123 4.26 8.96 -10.45
C ASP A 123 4.90 7.62 -10.76
N THR A 124 5.07 7.31 -12.03
CA THR A 124 5.76 6.12 -12.51
C THR A 124 6.34 6.37 -13.90
N ASP A 125 7.59 5.96 -14.09
CA ASP A 125 8.21 5.88 -15.40
C ASP A 125 8.00 4.52 -16.08
N TYR A 126 7.21 3.64 -15.44
CA TYR A 126 6.87 2.26 -15.81
C TYR A 126 8.04 1.25 -15.77
N ASP A 127 9.26 1.73 -15.99
CA ASP A 127 10.43 0.89 -16.27
C ASP A 127 11.39 0.80 -15.08
N ASN A 128 11.33 1.73 -14.12
CA ASN A 128 12.23 1.76 -12.97
C ASN A 128 11.49 1.86 -11.64
N TYR A 129 10.51 2.76 -11.54
CA TYR A 129 9.83 3.05 -10.26
C TYR A 129 8.32 3.28 -10.40
N SER A 130 7.62 3.14 -9.27
CA SER A 130 6.25 3.63 -9.10
C SER A 130 6.07 4.14 -7.67
N LEU A 131 5.56 5.36 -7.53
CA LEU A 131 5.11 5.95 -6.27
C LEU A 131 3.61 5.75 -6.15
N VAL A 132 3.19 5.06 -5.10
CA VAL A 132 1.79 4.68 -4.87
C VAL A 132 1.35 5.22 -3.52
N TYR A 133 0.12 5.70 -3.48
CA TYR A 133 -0.53 6.17 -2.27
C TYR A 133 -1.92 5.55 -2.08
N SER A 134 -2.33 5.41 -0.83
CA SER A 134 -3.67 4.99 -0.44
C SER A 134 -4.04 5.71 0.85
N CYS A 135 -5.24 6.26 0.92
CA CYS A 135 -5.79 6.78 2.16
C CYS A 135 -7.27 6.44 2.25
N SER A 136 -7.71 6.04 3.44
CA SER A 136 -9.11 5.79 3.73
C SER A 136 -9.50 6.45 5.04
N GLU A 137 -10.60 7.19 5.02
CA GLU A 137 -11.18 7.81 6.21
C GLU A 137 -12.26 6.92 6.81
N MET A 138 -12.17 6.67 8.12
CA MET A 138 -13.18 5.95 8.89
C MET A 138 -13.43 6.64 10.23
N PHE A 139 -14.67 7.07 10.47
CA PHE A 139 -15.09 7.74 11.71
C PHE A 139 -14.24 8.96 12.11
N GLY A 140 -13.79 9.75 11.12
CA GLY A 140 -12.99 10.97 11.36
C GLY A 140 -11.51 10.70 11.69
N VAL A 141 -11.06 9.46 11.54
CA VAL A 141 -9.65 9.07 11.54
C VAL A 141 -9.31 8.56 10.16
N SER A 142 -8.23 9.07 9.57
CA SER A 142 -7.73 8.52 8.30
C SER A 142 -6.56 7.59 8.57
N VAL A 143 -6.47 6.54 7.77
CA VAL A 143 -5.31 5.65 7.71
C VAL A 143 -4.68 5.76 6.34
N GLU A 144 -3.35 5.84 6.33
CA GLU A 144 -2.58 6.12 5.13
C GLU A 144 -1.54 5.03 4.89
N PHE A 145 -1.35 4.73 3.62
CA PHE A 145 -0.33 3.83 3.14
C PHE A 145 0.35 4.45 1.93
N ALA A 146 1.64 4.23 1.82
CA ALA A 146 2.42 4.62 0.66
C ALA A 146 3.40 3.51 0.33
N TRP A 147 3.70 3.34 -0.95
CA TRP A 147 4.71 2.41 -1.42
C TRP A 147 5.57 3.08 -2.49
N ILE A 148 6.87 2.87 -2.40
CA ILE A 148 7.80 3.11 -3.50
C ILE A 148 8.19 1.74 -4.03
N LEU A 149 7.76 1.47 -5.25
CA LEU A 149 7.98 0.22 -5.95
C LEU A 149 9.11 0.37 -6.96
N THR A 150 9.83 -0.71 -7.23
CA THR A 150 10.91 -0.75 -8.21
C THR A 150 10.82 -1.99 -9.11
N ARG A 151 11.33 -1.89 -10.34
CA ARG A 151 11.41 -3.05 -11.25
C ARG A 151 12.53 -4.02 -10.88
N GLU A 152 13.60 -3.53 -10.27
CA GLU A 152 14.72 -4.36 -9.81
C GLU A 152 14.69 -4.50 -8.28
N ARG A 153 14.81 -5.73 -7.79
CA ARG A 153 14.72 -6.05 -6.35
C ARG A 153 15.68 -5.25 -5.47
N ASN A 154 16.89 -4.97 -5.99
CA ASN A 154 17.95 -4.25 -5.29
C ASN A 154 18.31 -2.95 -6.04
N ALA A 155 17.30 -2.24 -6.55
CA ALA A 155 17.50 -0.98 -7.27
C ALA A 155 18.22 0.05 -6.39
N ASN A 156 19.24 0.71 -6.96
CA ASN A 156 19.86 1.90 -6.37
C ASN A 156 19.16 3.15 -6.89
N LEU A 157 17.98 3.44 -6.35
CA LEU A 157 17.12 4.56 -6.75
C LEU A 157 17.28 5.73 -5.78
N ASP A 158 17.50 6.95 -6.30
CA ASP A 158 17.31 8.17 -5.52
C ASP A 158 15.81 8.48 -5.42
N VAL A 159 15.27 8.33 -4.22
CA VAL A 159 13.84 8.50 -3.94
C VAL A 159 13.48 9.92 -3.51
N SER A 160 14.44 10.84 -3.42
CA SER A 160 14.23 12.18 -2.87
C SER A 160 13.13 12.95 -3.59
N ALA A 161 13.04 12.83 -4.92
CA ALA A 161 11.99 13.46 -5.71
C ALA A 161 10.59 12.86 -5.43
N LEU A 162 10.51 11.53 -5.26
CA LEU A 162 9.26 10.83 -4.97
C LEU A 162 8.75 11.18 -3.57
N GLU A 163 9.65 11.24 -2.59
CA GLU A 163 9.33 11.68 -1.24
C GLU A 163 8.93 13.17 -1.21
N GLN A 164 9.53 14.00 -2.05
CA GLN A 164 9.12 15.41 -2.18
C GLN A 164 7.68 15.52 -2.71
N THR A 165 7.26 14.70 -3.68
CA THR A 165 5.87 14.68 -4.16
C THR A 165 4.86 14.44 -3.04
N LEU A 166 5.16 13.51 -2.12
CA LEU A 166 4.31 13.24 -0.95
C LEU A 166 4.38 14.39 0.07
N THR A 167 5.58 14.91 0.33
CA THR A 167 5.79 16.02 1.26
C THR A 167 5.01 17.27 0.83
N ASP A 168 5.01 17.59 -0.47
CA ASP A 168 4.27 18.72 -1.03
C ASP A 168 2.74 18.59 -0.87
N ALA A 169 2.25 17.35 -0.77
CA ALA A 169 0.86 17.04 -0.46
C ALA A 169 0.55 16.96 1.05
N GLY A 170 1.54 17.22 1.91
CA GLY A 170 1.40 17.19 3.36
C GLY A 170 1.50 15.80 3.99
N VAL A 171 2.01 14.80 3.25
CA VAL A 171 2.28 13.45 3.76
C VAL A 171 3.65 13.42 4.42
N ASP A 172 3.72 12.92 5.65
CA ASP A 172 4.99 12.80 6.39
C ASP A 172 5.77 11.56 5.93
N VAL A 173 6.76 11.80 5.08
CA VAL A 173 7.63 10.75 4.52
C VAL A 173 8.58 10.12 5.53
N ALA A 174 8.69 10.66 6.75
CA ALA A 174 9.45 10.02 7.82
C ALA A 174 8.83 8.68 8.26
N ASN A 175 7.58 8.41 7.87
CA ASN A 175 6.92 7.14 8.11
C ASN A 175 7.38 6.01 7.18
N PHE A 176 8.16 6.29 6.12
CA PHE A 176 8.67 5.22 5.27
C PHE A 176 9.65 4.31 6.01
N GLU A 177 9.37 3.01 5.98
CA GLU A 177 10.33 1.95 6.27
C GLU A 177 10.92 1.40 4.96
N THR A 178 12.21 1.05 5.01
CA THR A 178 12.86 0.35 3.90
C THR A 178 12.61 -1.14 4.04
N VAL A 179 12.16 -1.78 2.97
CA VAL A 179 11.90 -3.22 2.97
C VAL A 179 13.21 -3.97 2.76
N ASP A 180 13.45 -5.02 3.55
CA ASP A 180 14.61 -5.90 3.33
C ASP A 180 14.38 -6.76 2.08
N GLN A 181 15.20 -6.53 1.06
CA GLN A 181 15.20 -7.24 -0.22
C GLN A 181 16.48 -8.10 -0.41
N GLN A 182 17.27 -8.31 0.64
CA GLN A 182 18.49 -9.11 0.62
C GLN A 182 18.19 -10.59 0.84
N ASN A 183 19.04 -11.46 0.27
CA ASN A 183 19.00 -12.93 0.45
C ASN A 183 17.64 -13.58 0.14
N CYS A 184 16.86 -12.96 -0.73
CA CYS A 184 15.59 -13.51 -1.19
C CYS A 184 15.84 -14.71 -2.11
N SER A 185 15.03 -15.76 -1.98
CA SER A 185 14.98 -16.81 -2.99
C SER A 185 14.54 -16.21 -4.33
N ASP A 186 15.14 -16.67 -5.42
CA ASP A 186 14.59 -16.40 -6.75
C ASP A 186 13.21 -17.06 -6.83
N ASP A 187 12.18 -16.23 -7.07
CA ASP A 187 10.79 -16.65 -7.24
C ASP A 187 10.58 -17.29 -8.63
#